data_AF-A0A7X5DVB6-F1
#
_entry.id   AF-A0A7X5DVB6-F1
#
_cell.length_a   1.000
_cell.length_b   1.000
_cell.length_c   1.000
_cell.angle_alpha   90.00
_cell.angle_beta   90.00
_cell.angle_gamma   90.00
#
_symmetry.space_group_name_H-M   'P 1'
#
loop_
_entity.id
_entity.type
_entity.pdbx_description
1 polymer ?
#
loop_
_entity_poly.entity_id
_entity_poly.type
_entity_poly.pdbx_seq_one_letter_code
_entity_poly.pdbx_strand_id
1 'polypeptide(L)' 'MKKLKNPPEEYKDAYESLSKLYDAYISLTNLATDPTGSLQTYSQNFNDADNETLNCYNALKMYLEE' A
#
# COMPACT_ATOMS: atom_id res chain seq x y z
N MET A 1 -6.52 10.73 -0.72
CA MET A 1 -7.10 10.40 0.62
C MET A 1 -7.92 11.49 1.29
N LYS A 2 -7.49 12.77 1.40
CA LYS A 2 -8.22 13.77 2.21
C LYS A 2 -9.73 13.92 1.90
N LYS A 3 -10.15 13.72 0.64
CA LYS A 3 -11.56 13.81 0.20
C LYS A 3 -12.37 12.53 0.43
N LEU A 4 -11.74 11.43 0.83
CA LEU A 4 -12.37 10.11 0.96
C LEU A 4 -12.56 9.68 2.42
N LYS A 5 -12.37 10.59 3.39
CA LYS A 5 -12.32 10.28 4.82
C LYS A 5 -13.61 9.65 5.40
N ASN A 6 -14.75 9.82 4.75
CA ASN A 6 -16.04 9.33 5.19
C ASN A 6 -16.67 8.44 4.09
N PRO A 7 -16.19 7.20 3.91
CA PRO A 7 -16.82 6.29 2.98
C PRO A 7 -18.24 5.93 3.46
N PRO A 8 -19.18 5.60 2.55
CA PRO A 8 -20.42 4.92 2.93
C PRO A 8 -20.11 3.65 3.72
N GLU A 9 -20.95 3.29 4.71
CA GLU A 9 -20.68 2.15 5.60
C GLU A 9 -20.51 0.83 4.83
N GLU A 10 -21.28 0.64 3.76
CA GLU A 10 -21.19 -0.54 2.88
C GLU A 10 -19.84 -0.71 2.16
N TYR A 11 -19.03 0.35 2.05
CA TYR A 11 -17.71 0.31 1.40
C TYR A 11 -16.56 0.50 2.38
N LYS A 12 -16.82 0.50 3.70
CA LYS A 12 -15.82 0.83 4.70
C LYS A 12 -14.60 -0.12 4.66
N ASP A 13 -14.84 -1.42 4.53
CA ASP A 13 -13.78 -2.43 4.51
C ASP A 13 -12.95 -2.37 3.22
N ALA A 14 -13.61 -2.14 2.08
CA ALA A 14 -12.94 -1.91 0.79
C ALA A 14 -12.10 -0.63 0.83
N TYR A 15 -12.64 0.44 1.44
CA TYR A 15 -11.94 1.71 1.61
C TYR A 15 -10.73 1.60 2.55
N GLU A 16 -10.85 0.85 3.65
CA GLU A 16 -9.74 0.57 4.56
C GLU A 16 -8.64 -0.21 3.82
N SER A 17 -9.01 -1.23 3.04
CA SER A 17 -8.07 -2.02 2.24
C SER A 17 -7.36 -1.18 1.18
N LEU A 18 -8.08 -0.31 0.49
CA LEU A 18 -7.49 0.66 -0.45
C LEU A 18 -6.54 1.62 0.26
N SER A 19 -6.85 2.01 1.50
CA SER A 19 -6.01 2.91 2.28
C SER A 19 -4.69 2.28 2.68
N LYS A 20 -4.71 1.02 3.11
CA LYS A 20 -3.49 0.25 3.38
C LYS A 20 -2.64 0.10 2.12
N LEU A 21 -3.26 -0.21 0.98
CA LEU A 21 -2.54 -0.29 -0.30
C LEU A 21 -1.90 1.05 -0.68
N TYR A 22 -2.59 2.17 -0.50
CA TYR A 22 -2.02 3.48 -0.78
C TYR A 22 -0.78 3.77 0.08
N ASP A 23 -0.83 3.50 1.38
CA ASP A 23 0.31 3.73 2.28
C ASP A 23 1.50 2.82 1.92
N ALA A 24 1.25 1.55 1.59
CA ALA A 24 2.27 0.60 1.12
C ALA A 24 2.89 1.05 -0.22
N TYR A 25 2.07 1.44 -1.19
CA TYR A 25 2.52 1.96 -2.49
C TYR A 25 3.36 3.22 -2.36
N ILE A 26 2.98 4.17 -1.49
CA ILE A 26 3.78 5.37 -1.23
C ILE A 26 5.13 4.99 -0.61
N SER A 27 5.14 4.02 0.32
CA SER A 27 6.39 3.54 0.92
C SER A 27 7.32 2.92 -0.12
N LEU A 28 6.80 2.06 -1.00
CA LEU A 28 7.57 1.44 -2.10
C LEU A 28 8.08 2.49 -3.10
N THR A 29 7.22 3.41 -3.54
CA THR A 29 7.61 4.44 -4.52
C THR A 29 8.63 5.42 -3.96
N ASN A 30 8.55 5.78 -2.69
CA ASN A 30 9.56 6.59 -2.03
C ASN A 30 10.95 5.95 -2.09
N LEU A 31 11.06 4.62 -1.98
CA LEU A 31 12.35 3.94 -2.14
C LEU A 31 12.88 4.07 -3.57
N ALA A 32 12.02 4.08 -4.58
CA ALA A 32 12.44 4.27 -5.98
C ALA A 32 12.77 5.73 -6.33
N THR A 33 12.09 6.71 -5.72
CA THR A 33 12.24 8.14 -6.07
C THR A 33 13.20 8.90 -5.16
N ASP A 34 13.38 8.44 -3.93
CA ASP A 34 14.27 9.03 -2.93
C ASP A 34 14.98 7.92 -2.11
N PRO A 35 15.85 7.12 -2.76
CA PRO A 35 16.53 6.02 -2.11
C PRO A 35 17.52 6.53 -1.04
N THR A 36 17.45 5.94 0.15
CA THR A 36 18.34 6.27 1.27
C THR A 36 18.90 5.02 1.94
N GLY A 37 19.95 5.18 2.74
CA GLY A 37 20.60 4.09 3.46
C GLY A 37 21.70 3.37 2.66
N SER A 38 22.16 2.25 3.20
CA SER A 38 23.16 1.40 2.54
C SER A 38 22.51 0.48 1.50
N LEU A 39 23.30 -0.09 0.57
CA LEU A 39 22.79 -1.09 -0.39
C LEU A 39 22.07 -2.25 0.30
N GLN A 40 22.59 -2.72 1.43
CA GLN A 40 22.02 -3.83 2.17
C GLN A 40 20.68 -3.45 2.81
N THR A 41 20.63 -2.31 3.49
CA THR A 41 19.40 -1.81 4.14
C THR A 41 18.35 -1.45 3.09
N TYR A 42 18.74 -0.83 1.98
CA TYR A 42 17.85 -0.54 0.86
C TYR A 42 17.24 -1.82 0.30
N SER A 43 18.06 -2.85 0.04
CA SER A 43 17.57 -4.12 -0.51
C SER A 43 16.55 -4.80 0.40
N GLN A 44 16.78 -4.77 1.71
CA GLN A 44 15.82 -5.28 2.70
C GLN A 44 14.52 -4.47 2.70
N ASN A 45 14.63 -3.14 2.86
CA ASN A 45 13.46 -2.25 2.87
C ASN A 45 12.63 -2.35 1.59
N PHE A 46 13.28 -2.49 0.44
CA PHE A 46 12.61 -2.65 -0.85
C PHE A 46 11.83 -3.97 -0.90
N ASN A 47 12.46 -5.09 -0.52
CA ASN A 47 11.77 -6.38 -0.50
C ASN A 47 10.59 -6.38 0.47
N ASP A 48 10.72 -5.74 1.63
CA ASP A 48 9.63 -5.63 2.60
C ASP A 48 8.47 -4.79 2.03
N ALA A 49 8.78 -3.62 1.44
CA ALA A 49 7.76 -2.75 0.84
C ALA A 49 7.09 -3.37 -0.40
N ASP A 50 7.82 -4.13 -1.21
CA ASP A 50 7.29 -4.86 -2.36
C ASP A 50 6.31 -5.96 -1.92
N ASN A 51 6.71 -6.78 -0.95
CA ASN A 51 5.85 -7.80 -0.37
C ASN A 51 4.60 -7.20 0.30
N GLU A 52 4.75 -6.13 1.07
CA GLU A 52 3.63 -5.44 1.73
C GLU A 52 2.65 -4.88 0.70
N THR A 53 3.15 -4.28 -0.38
CA THR A 53 2.33 -3.74 -1.47
C THR A 53 1.54 -4.86 -2.16
N LEU A 54 2.20 -5.99 -2.48
CA LEU A 54 1.53 -7.15 -3.08
C LEU A 54 0.45 -7.73 -2.15
N ASN A 55 0.74 -7.85 -0.86
CA ASN A 55 -0.22 -8.34 0.13
C ASN A 55 -1.44 -7.43 0.24
N CYS A 56 -1.23 -6.11 0.31
CA CYS A 56 -2.32 -5.13 0.32
C CYS A 56 -3.14 -5.16 -0.97
N TYR A 57 -2.48 -5.33 -2.13
CA TYR A 57 -3.16 -5.45 -3.41
C TYR A 57 -4.05 -6.70 -3.47
N ASN A 58 -3.54 -7.85 -3.03
CA ASN A 58 -4.31 -9.08 -2.97
C ASN A 58 -5.51 -8.95 -2.02
N ALA A 59 -5.35 -8.25 -0.88
CA ALA A 59 -6.44 -7.99 0.04
C ALA A 59 -7.52 -7.09 -0.58
N LEU A 60 -7.13 -6.01 -1.27
CA LEU A 60 -8.06 -5.14 -1.98
C LEU A 60 -8.80 -5.90 -3.09
N LYS A 61 -8.12 -6.81 -3.79
CA LYS A 61 -8.70 -7.59 -4.89
C LYS A 61 -9.96 -8.37 -4.47
N MET A 62 -10.03 -8.82 -3.22
CA MET A 62 -11.22 -9.50 -2.67
C MET A 62 -12.50 -8.65 -2.69
N TYR A 63 -12.37 -7.31 -2.76
CA TYR A 63 -13.50 -6.37 -2.85
C TYR A 63 -13.77 -5.90 -4.29
N LEU A 64 -12.91 -6.28 -5.25
CA LEU A 64 -13.04 -5.93 -6.67
C LEU A 64 -13.57 -7.09 -7.51
N GLU A 65 -13.53 -8.31 -6.97
CA GLU A 65 -14.10 -9.51 -7.57
C GLU A 65 -15.61 -9.56 -7.29
N GLU A 66 -16.42 -9.89 -8.31
CA GLU A 66 -17.89 -10.04 -8.21
C GLU A 66 -18.32 -11.29 -7.43
#